data_AF-A0A945CUT9-F1
#
_entry.id   AF-A0A945CUT9-F1
#
_cell.length_a   1.000
_cell.length_b   1.000
_cell.length_c   1.000
_cell.angle_alpha   90.00
_cell.angle_beta   90.00
_cell.angle_gamma   90.00
#
_symmetry.space_group_name_H-M   'P 1'
#
loop_
_entity.id
_entity.type
_entity.pdbx_description
1 polymer ?
#
loop_
_entity_poly.entity_id
_entity_poly.type
_entity_poly.pdbx_seq_one_letter_code
_entity_poly.pdbx_strand_id
1 'polypeptide(L)'
;MKCVVRRVCYLVLKTTVLSLLGLSSVAADEPTLARLSFWVPPERMAEFETAYRKQVLPILKRHGLEESPERGWATADRVFARLFQMKSASEVASKEETLRDDPAWQAVLKDLGTAFGTVTPDSLIRQRFGVYTTPAHPGRIVPAGPGKVVPAGPGTGQWHAYGMADGLPEGFVRAILQDGDGYMWFGTKRGVSRYDGYTFTSFTTEDGLAHNEVTSILQDREGNLWFGTWGGGVSRYDPAAGSGQAGWTSFTTEHGLAANEVSAIFQDRERNLWFGTGRPGLSDAGVPGKGVSRYDGRTFTIFTEEDGLAGNTVESIQQDQKGNLWFGTWGGGVSRYDGQTFTTFTTEHGLAHNEVRAIFQDRERNLWFATNGGVSRYDGQTFTTEHGLIHNQVFSIFQDREGDLWFGTRFGGVYRYDGQKFTHFTTEDGLIHNQVFSIYQDREGHLWVGNRGGVNWYDGQKFTHFTTEDGLVSKEMTVT
;
A
#
# COMPACT_ATOMS: atom_id res chain seq x y z
N MET A 1 13.20 -30.92 5.02
CA MET A 1 14.26 -30.24 4.23
C MET A 1 14.29 -28.80 4.67
N LYS A 2 15.42 -28.34 5.23
CA LYS A 2 15.58 -26.97 5.74
C LYS A 2 15.63 -26.01 4.55
N CYS A 3 14.72 -25.05 4.49
CA CYS A 3 14.71 -24.02 3.46
C CYS A 3 15.98 -23.16 3.61
N VAL A 4 16.78 -23.07 2.55
CA VAL A 4 17.99 -22.25 2.51
C VAL A 4 17.54 -20.81 2.34
N VAL A 5 17.52 -20.08 3.44
CA VAL A 5 17.17 -18.67 3.51
C VAL A 5 18.20 -17.84 2.72
N ARG A 6 17.84 -17.39 1.52
CA ARG A 6 18.42 -16.19 0.91
C ARG A 6 17.55 -15.01 1.38
N ARG A 7 18.09 -14.22 2.32
CA ARG A 7 17.41 -13.04 2.91
C ARG A 7 17.51 -11.88 1.93
N VAL A 8 16.41 -11.63 1.22
CA VAL A 8 16.20 -10.46 0.36
C VAL A 8 15.45 -9.41 1.17
N CYS A 9 15.86 -8.15 1.09
CA CYS A 9 15.12 -7.03 1.64
C CYS A 9 14.10 -6.54 0.57
N TYR A 10 12.90 -6.12 0.98
CA TYR A 10 11.76 -5.88 0.06
C TYR A 10 11.37 -4.40 -0.01
N LEU A 11 10.89 -3.96 -1.18
CA LEU A 11 10.64 -2.55 -1.53
C LEU A 11 9.33 -2.42 -2.33
N VAL A 12 8.24 -1.84 -1.79
CA VAL A 12 6.93 -1.85 -2.51
C VAL A 12 6.03 -0.58 -2.29
N LEU A 13 5.99 0.28 -3.32
CA LEU A 13 4.87 0.81 -4.16
C LEU A 13 3.62 1.58 -3.61
N LYS A 14 3.41 2.80 -4.16
CA LYS A 14 2.12 3.45 -4.55
C LYS A 14 2.24 4.04 -5.98
N THR A 15 1.15 4.23 -6.74
CA THR A 15 1.20 4.87 -8.09
C THR A 15 0.06 5.87 -8.35
N THR A 16 0.39 6.97 -9.02
CA THR A 16 -0.49 7.78 -9.89
C THR A 16 0.31 8.16 -11.16
N VAL A 17 -0.38 8.22 -12.30
CA VAL A 17 0.13 8.35 -13.69
C VAL A 17 0.46 9.81 -14.07
N LEU A 18 1.59 10.06 -14.75
CA LEU A 18 1.67 10.68 -16.10
C LEU A 18 3.10 10.67 -16.69
N SER A 19 3.13 10.74 -18.02
CA SER A 19 4.21 10.50 -19.01
C SER A 19 5.23 11.63 -19.22
N LEU A 20 6.27 11.31 -20.01
CA LEU A 20 7.33 12.12 -20.68
C LEU A 20 8.62 12.35 -19.89
N LEU A 21 9.69 11.62 -20.21
CA LEU A 21 10.71 11.93 -21.23
C LEU A 21 11.67 10.74 -21.35
N GLY A 22 12.20 10.52 -22.55
CA GLY A 22 13.04 9.36 -22.86
C GLY A 22 14.47 9.49 -22.36
N LEU A 23 15.04 8.35 -21.95
CA LEU A 23 16.38 7.89 -22.33
C LEU A 23 16.48 6.40 -22.01
N SER A 24 17.13 5.68 -22.93
CA SER A 24 17.26 4.24 -23.01
C SER A 24 18.33 3.68 -22.08
N SER A 25 18.03 2.59 -21.37
CA SER A 25 19.01 1.51 -21.19
C SER A 25 18.31 0.14 -21.09
N VAL A 26 18.94 -0.84 -21.73
CA VAL A 26 18.40 -2.14 -22.10
C VAL A 26 18.44 -3.10 -20.91
N ALA A 27 17.27 -3.38 -20.31
CA ALA A 27 17.06 -4.55 -19.46
C ALA A 27 16.18 -5.54 -20.23
N ALA A 28 16.54 -6.83 -20.20
CA ALA A 28 15.87 -7.86 -20.98
C ALA A 28 14.37 -7.94 -20.65
N ASP A 29 13.57 -7.93 -21.72
CA ASP A 29 12.13 -7.85 -21.76
C ASP A 29 11.45 -9.19 -21.39
N GLU A 30 10.60 -9.22 -20.35
CA GLU A 30 9.88 -10.43 -19.90
C GLU A 30 8.43 -10.56 -20.41
N PRO A 31 7.96 -11.77 -20.78
CA PRO A 31 6.65 -11.96 -21.38
C PRO A 31 5.48 -11.45 -20.53
N THR A 32 4.52 -10.75 -21.15
CA THR A 32 3.32 -10.21 -20.50
C THR A 32 2.08 -10.43 -21.37
N LEU A 33 0.89 -10.23 -20.81
CA LEU A 33 -0.35 -10.10 -21.59
C LEU A 33 -0.68 -8.62 -21.81
N ALA A 34 -1.21 -8.30 -22.99
CA ALA A 34 -1.88 -7.04 -23.27
C ALA A 34 -3.38 -7.29 -23.39
N ARG A 35 -4.19 -6.30 -23.01
CA ARG A 35 -5.64 -6.34 -23.17
C ARG A 35 -6.08 -5.18 -24.04
N LEU A 36 -6.82 -5.49 -25.10
CA LEU A 36 -7.60 -4.52 -25.88
C LEU A 36 -9.05 -4.60 -25.42
N SER A 37 -9.62 -3.45 -25.04
CA SER A 37 -11.02 -3.33 -24.58
C SER A 37 -11.77 -2.28 -25.37
N PHE A 38 -13.03 -2.54 -25.69
CA PHE A 38 -13.98 -1.60 -26.30
C PHE A 38 -15.24 -1.50 -25.44
N TRP A 39 -15.82 -0.31 -25.32
CA TRP A 39 -17.09 -0.11 -24.63
C TRP A 39 -18.22 -0.07 -25.67
N VAL A 40 -19.11 -1.05 -25.58
CA VAL A 40 -20.14 -1.38 -26.57
C VAL A 40 -21.47 -1.59 -25.84
N PRO A 41 -22.62 -1.15 -26.39
CA PRO A 41 -23.91 -1.45 -25.77
C PRO A 41 -24.13 -2.98 -25.64
N PRO A 42 -24.52 -3.51 -24.47
CA PRO A 42 -24.65 -4.95 -24.23
C PRO A 42 -25.49 -5.69 -25.28
N GLU A 43 -26.58 -5.07 -25.72
CA GLU A 43 -27.53 -5.60 -26.69
C GLU A 43 -26.95 -5.73 -28.11
N ARG A 44 -25.78 -5.12 -28.38
CA ARG A 44 -25.10 -5.15 -29.68
C ARG A 44 -23.76 -5.90 -29.65
N MET A 45 -23.48 -6.66 -28.58
CA MET A 45 -22.20 -7.35 -28.41
C MET A 45 -21.89 -8.35 -29.53
N ALA A 46 -22.88 -9.12 -29.99
CA ALA A 46 -22.71 -10.10 -31.07
C ALA A 46 -22.44 -9.45 -32.43
N GLU A 47 -23.11 -8.32 -32.70
CA GLU A 47 -22.86 -7.49 -33.88
C GLU A 47 -21.45 -6.90 -33.84
N PHE A 48 -21.03 -6.41 -32.68
CA PHE A 48 -19.69 -5.88 -32.47
C PHE A 48 -18.61 -6.95 -32.64
N GLU A 49 -18.81 -8.17 -32.14
CA GLU A 49 -17.86 -9.27 -32.36
C GLU A 49 -17.66 -9.55 -33.86
N THR A 50 -18.75 -9.51 -34.63
CA THR A 50 -18.70 -9.67 -36.09
C THR A 50 -17.91 -8.53 -36.75
N ALA A 51 -18.16 -7.28 -36.33
CA ALA A 51 -17.43 -6.12 -36.81
C ALA A 51 -15.95 -6.17 -36.42
N TYR A 52 -15.63 -6.58 -35.19
CA TYR A 52 -14.28 -6.76 -34.68
C TYR A 52 -13.50 -7.77 -35.54
N ARG A 53 -14.08 -8.95 -35.80
CA ARG A 53 -13.43 -9.99 -36.64
C ARG A 53 -13.20 -9.51 -38.07
N LYS A 54 -14.11 -8.71 -38.63
CA LYS A 54 -14.03 -8.22 -40.01
C LYS A 54 -13.11 -7.01 -40.20
N GLN A 55 -13.09 -6.08 -39.24
CA GLN A 55 -12.49 -4.75 -39.41
C GLN A 55 -11.28 -4.53 -38.50
N VAL A 56 -11.32 -5.00 -37.25
CA VAL A 56 -10.28 -4.75 -36.24
C VAL A 56 -9.18 -5.80 -36.30
N LEU A 57 -9.54 -7.07 -36.27
CA LEU A 57 -8.59 -8.19 -36.22
C LEU A 57 -7.57 -8.20 -37.39
N PRO A 58 -7.94 -7.87 -38.65
CA PRO A 58 -6.96 -7.78 -39.73
C PRO A 58 -5.89 -6.71 -39.49
N ILE A 59 -6.25 -5.57 -38.89
CA ILE A 59 -5.30 -4.50 -38.57
C ILE A 59 -4.36 -4.97 -37.46
N LEU A 60 -4.90 -5.56 -36.39
CA LEU A 60 -4.10 -6.10 -35.28
C LEU A 60 -3.06 -7.12 -35.76
N LYS A 61 -3.44 -8.03 -36.67
CA LYS A 61 -2.53 -9.01 -37.26
C LYS A 61 -1.38 -8.36 -38.06
N ARG A 62 -1.62 -7.26 -38.79
CA ARG A 62 -0.54 -6.52 -39.48
C ARG A 62 0.49 -5.94 -38.51
N HIS A 63 0.06 -5.62 -37.30
CA HIS A 63 0.94 -5.16 -36.20
C HIS A 63 1.53 -6.33 -35.38
N GLY A 64 1.34 -7.59 -35.81
CA GLY A 64 1.84 -8.77 -35.11
C GLY A 64 1.12 -9.06 -33.79
N LEU A 65 -0.11 -8.58 -33.63
CA LEU A 65 -0.94 -8.83 -32.46
C LEU A 65 -1.86 -10.02 -32.71
N GLU A 66 -1.45 -11.17 -32.17
CA GLU A 66 -2.22 -12.40 -32.23
C GLU A 66 -3.01 -12.61 -30.93
N GLU A 67 -4.29 -12.94 -31.06
CA GLU A 67 -5.15 -13.19 -29.91
C GLU A 67 -4.62 -14.40 -29.13
N SER A 68 -4.35 -14.18 -27.84
CA SER A 68 -3.92 -15.25 -26.95
C SER A 68 -5.06 -16.25 -26.75
N PRO A 69 -4.75 -17.57 -26.70
CA PRO A 69 -5.73 -18.58 -26.29
C PRO A 69 -6.15 -18.42 -24.82
N GLU A 70 -5.43 -17.61 -24.05
CA GLU A 70 -5.77 -17.30 -22.67
C GLU A 70 -7.11 -16.58 -22.56
N ARG A 71 -7.92 -17.04 -21.62
CA ARG A 71 -9.21 -16.44 -21.33
C ARG A 71 -9.01 -15.41 -20.21
N GLY A 72 -9.27 -14.14 -20.50
CA GLY A 72 -9.50 -13.13 -19.46
C GLY A 72 -10.81 -13.40 -18.72
N TRP A 73 -11.07 -12.66 -17.63
CA TRP A 73 -12.38 -12.63 -16.96
C TRP A 73 -13.51 -12.31 -17.98
N ALA A 74 -14.77 -12.52 -17.55
CA ALA A 74 -15.94 -11.95 -18.21
C ALA A 74 -15.75 -10.44 -18.43
N THR A 75 -16.65 -9.74 -19.05
CA THR A 75 -16.56 -8.28 -19.09
C THR A 75 -17.82 -7.76 -18.47
N ALA A 76 -17.80 -6.52 -17.95
CA ALA A 76 -19.08 -5.86 -17.76
C ALA A 76 -19.84 -6.00 -19.07
N ASP A 77 -21.15 -6.26 -19.05
CA ASP A 77 -21.90 -6.63 -20.26
C ASP A 77 -21.74 -5.61 -21.40
N ARG A 78 -21.29 -4.40 -21.08
CA ARG A 78 -20.96 -3.30 -22.00
C ARG A 78 -19.50 -3.23 -22.49
N VAL A 79 -18.67 -4.22 -22.22
CA VAL A 79 -17.23 -4.21 -22.59
C VAL A 79 -16.93 -5.44 -23.41
N PHE A 80 -16.33 -5.24 -24.58
CA PHE A 80 -15.75 -6.32 -25.37
C PHE A 80 -14.24 -6.32 -25.17
N ALA A 81 -13.61 -7.46 -24.92
CA ALA A 81 -12.15 -7.51 -24.71
C ALA A 81 -11.48 -8.74 -25.32
N ARG A 82 -10.20 -8.59 -25.66
CA ARG A 82 -9.30 -9.64 -26.16
C ARG A 82 -7.91 -9.50 -25.55
N LEU A 83 -7.25 -10.63 -25.34
CA LEU A 83 -5.90 -10.71 -24.78
C LEU A 83 -4.89 -11.03 -25.87
N PHE A 84 -3.65 -10.56 -25.69
CA PHE A 84 -2.55 -10.73 -26.64
C PHE A 84 -1.28 -11.04 -25.86
N GLN A 85 -0.55 -12.08 -26.28
CA GLN A 85 0.74 -12.40 -25.69
C GLN A 85 1.80 -11.42 -26.19
N MET A 86 2.63 -10.93 -25.29
CA MET A 86 3.73 -10.01 -25.56
C MET A 86 5.00 -10.53 -24.91
N LYS A 87 6.13 -10.11 -25.45
CA LYS A 87 7.46 -10.31 -24.92
C LYS A 87 7.79 -9.34 -23.80
N SER A 88 7.07 -8.21 -23.68
CA SER A 88 7.28 -7.22 -22.61
C SER A 88 6.21 -6.14 -22.50
N ALA A 89 6.20 -5.44 -21.36
CA ALA A 89 5.42 -4.22 -21.17
C ALA A 89 5.89 -3.08 -22.10
N SER A 90 7.19 -3.04 -22.44
CA SER A 90 7.74 -2.10 -23.42
C SER A 90 7.23 -2.42 -24.83
N GLU A 91 7.09 -3.70 -25.18
CA GLU A 91 6.43 -4.12 -26.43
C GLU A 91 4.97 -3.67 -26.44
N VAL A 92 4.24 -3.76 -25.32
CA VAL A 92 2.86 -3.22 -25.26
C VAL A 92 2.81 -1.75 -25.62
N ALA A 93 3.68 -0.92 -25.02
CA ALA A 93 3.73 0.51 -25.29
C ALA A 93 4.11 0.81 -26.74
N SER A 94 5.11 0.09 -27.27
CA SER A 94 5.52 0.21 -28.67
C SER A 94 4.38 -0.18 -29.63
N LYS A 95 3.68 -1.30 -29.38
CA LYS A 95 2.53 -1.72 -30.18
C LYS A 95 1.36 -0.75 -30.07
N GLU A 96 1.16 -0.14 -28.90
CA GLU A 96 0.15 0.88 -28.70
C GLU A 96 0.44 2.11 -29.57
N GLU A 97 1.69 2.57 -29.59
CA GLU A 97 2.14 3.69 -30.41
C GLU A 97 1.99 3.39 -31.90
N THR A 98 2.47 2.23 -32.37
CA THR A 98 2.35 1.87 -33.79
C THR A 98 0.91 1.69 -34.24
N LEU A 99 0.02 1.18 -33.38
CA LEU A 99 -1.42 1.13 -33.67
C LEU A 99 -2.02 2.53 -33.73
N ARG A 100 -1.66 3.40 -32.78
CA ARG A 100 -2.18 4.78 -32.70
C ARG A 100 -1.84 5.57 -33.96
N ASP A 101 -0.66 5.37 -34.52
CA ASP A 101 -0.19 6.07 -35.71
C ASP A 101 -0.69 5.46 -37.04
N ASP A 102 -1.33 4.27 -37.02
CA ASP A 102 -1.88 3.64 -38.22
C ASP A 102 -3.19 4.35 -38.66
N PRO A 103 -3.23 4.98 -39.86
CA PRO A 103 -4.44 5.65 -40.35
C PRO A 103 -5.65 4.70 -40.49
N ALA A 104 -5.41 3.42 -40.79
CA ALA A 104 -6.47 2.43 -40.88
C ALA A 104 -7.06 2.11 -39.50
N TRP A 105 -6.23 2.14 -38.44
CA TRP A 105 -6.70 1.98 -37.07
C TRP A 105 -7.61 3.14 -36.67
N GLN A 106 -7.20 4.38 -36.94
CA GLN A 106 -8.00 5.57 -36.65
C GLN A 106 -9.32 5.58 -37.43
N ALA A 107 -9.30 5.20 -38.71
CA ALA A 107 -10.50 5.09 -39.53
C ALA A 107 -11.48 4.06 -38.96
N VAL A 108 -11.00 2.86 -38.58
CA VAL A 108 -11.86 1.82 -37.98
C VAL A 108 -12.43 2.26 -36.63
N LEU A 109 -11.66 2.95 -35.77
CA LEU A 109 -12.19 3.46 -34.51
C LEU A 109 -13.33 4.49 -34.71
N LYS A 110 -13.23 5.31 -35.76
CA LYS A 110 -14.27 6.29 -36.13
C LYS A 110 -15.52 5.61 -36.70
N ASP A 111 -15.33 4.64 -37.60
CA ASP A 111 -16.42 3.87 -38.20
C ASP A 111 -17.19 3.08 -37.14
N LEU A 112 -16.47 2.42 -36.22
CA LEU A 112 -17.08 1.72 -35.08
C LEU A 112 -17.76 2.69 -34.11
N GLY A 113 -17.16 3.87 -33.84
CA GLY A 113 -17.77 4.90 -33.00
C GLY A 113 -19.12 5.37 -33.54
N THR A 114 -19.18 5.59 -34.86
CA THR A 114 -20.41 5.95 -35.58
C THR A 114 -21.42 4.81 -35.57
N ALA A 115 -20.97 3.57 -35.85
CA ALA A 115 -21.85 2.41 -35.96
C ALA A 115 -22.46 1.98 -34.62
N PHE A 116 -21.75 2.13 -33.50
CA PHE A 116 -22.17 1.65 -32.17
C PHE A 116 -22.59 2.75 -31.18
N GLY A 117 -22.49 4.03 -31.56
CA GLY A 117 -23.04 5.16 -30.78
C GLY A 117 -22.33 5.44 -29.47
N THR A 118 -21.11 4.90 -29.26
CA THR A 118 -20.32 5.04 -28.02
C THR A 118 -19.21 6.05 -28.21
N VAL A 119 -19.62 7.31 -28.35
CA VAL A 119 -18.77 8.38 -28.88
C VAL A 119 -18.00 9.09 -27.76
N THR A 120 -16.68 9.12 -27.86
CA THR A 120 -15.82 10.08 -27.13
C THR A 120 -15.97 11.48 -27.75
N PRO A 121 -15.51 12.57 -27.10
CA PRO A 121 -15.56 13.92 -27.69
C PRO A 121 -14.96 14.01 -29.11
N ASP A 122 -14.00 13.13 -29.43
CA ASP A 122 -13.30 13.06 -30.72
C ASP A 122 -14.00 12.19 -31.79
N SER A 123 -15.26 11.80 -31.58
CA SER A 123 -16.01 10.95 -32.51
C SER A 123 -15.50 9.50 -32.67
N LEU A 124 -14.67 9.00 -31.73
CA LEU A 124 -14.13 7.64 -31.75
C LEU A 124 -14.84 6.72 -30.75
N ILE A 125 -14.92 5.42 -31.06
CA ILE A 125 -15.33 4.41 -30.08
C ILE A 125 -14.37 4.43 -28.88
N ARG A 126 -14.92 4.43 -27.66
CA ARG A 126 -14.11 4.31 -26.45
C ARG A 126 -13.38 2.97 -26.44
N GLN A 127 -12.05 3.02 -26.38
CA GLN A 127 -11.18 1.84 -26.33
C GLN A 127 -10.03 2.01 -25.33
N ARG A 128 -9.42 0.90 -24.92
CA ARG A 128 -8.16 0.88 -24.15
C ARG A 128 -7.32 -0.31 -24.58
N PHE A 129 -6.08 -0.05 -24.97
CA PHE A 129 -5.02 -1.04 -25.09
C PHE A 129 -3.99 -0.81 -23.99
N GLY A 130 -3.44 -1.87 -23.41
CA GLY A 130 -2.43 -1.74 -22.37
C GLY A 130 -2.11 -3.07 -21.69
N VAL A 131 -1.14 -3.04 -20.78
CA VAL A 131 -0.73 -4.22 -20.02
C VAL A 131 -1.92 -4.79 -19.26
N TYR A 132 -2.19 -6.08 -19.45
CA TYR A 132 -3.26 -6.77 -18.76
C TYR A 132 -2.79 -7.15 -17.35
N THR A 133 -3.24 -6.38 -16.37
CA THR A 133 -3.04 -6.68 -14.95
C THR A 133 -4.21 -7.56 -14.48
N THR A 134 -3.97 -8.85 -14.29
CA THR A 134 -4.97 -9.83 -13.79
C THR A 134 -5.38 -9.50 -12.36
N PRO A 135 -6.67 -9.57 -11.98
CA PRO A 135 -7.05 -9.56 -10.57
C PRO A 135 -6.45 -10.74 -9.81
N ALA A 136 -6.31 -10.62 -8.48
CA ALA A 136 -6.23 -11.78 -7.62
C ALA A 136 -7.54 -12.58 -7.76
N HIS A 137 -7.44 -13.88 -7.99
CA HIS A 137 -8.54 -14.84 -7.85
C HIS A 137 -8.20 -15.78 -6.67
N PRO A 138 -9.18 -16.50 -6.13
CA PRO A 138 -8.98 -17.37 -4.98
C PRO A 138 -7.81 -18.31 -5.09
N GLY A 139 -6.98 -18.32 -4.04
CA GLY A 139 -5.81 -19.19 -3.94
C GLY A 139 -4.82 -19.04 -5.10
N ARG A 140 -4.78 -17.89 -5.78
CA ARG A 140 -3.85 -17.66 -6.90
C ARG A 140 -2.42 -17.74 -6.38
N ILE A 141 -1.69 -18.76 -6.83
CA ILE A 141 -0.25 -18.91 -6.64
C ILE A 141 0.42 -18.53 -7.96
N VAL A 142 1.30 -17.54 -7.91
CA VAL A 142 2.10 -17.09 -9.05
C VAL A 142 3.56 -17.27 -8.70
N PRO A 143 4.37 -17.96 -9.52
CA PRO A 143 5.81 -17.87 -9.40
C PRO A 143 6.22 -16.39 -9.40
N ALA A 144 7.05 -16.00 -8.46
CA ALA A 144 7.61 -14.67 -8.50
C ALA A 144 8.51 -14.57 -9.72
N GLY A 145 8.30 -13.51 -10.51
CA GLY A 145 9.28 -13.10 -11.51
C GLY A 145 10.65 -12.91 -10.87
N PRO A 146 11.73 -12.80 -11.66
CA PRO A 146 13.06 -12.59 -11.10
C PRO A 146 13.15 -11.29 -10.28
N GLY A 147 12.16 -10.40 -10.37
CA GLY A 147 12.21 -9.06 -9.82
C GLY A 147 13.19 -8.21 -10.62
N LYS A 148 12.92 -6.92 -10.71
CA LYS A 148 13.89 -6.00 -11.30
C LYS A 148 15.06 -5.87 -10.33
N VAL A 149 16.25 -6.26 -10.79
CA VAL A 149 17.48 -6.11 -10.01
C VAL A 149 17.81 -4.62 -9.91
N VAL A 150 17.92 -4.10 -8.69
CA VAL A 150 18.25 -2.70 -8.40
C VAL A 150 19.51 -2.66 -7.56
N PRO A 151 20.49 -1.79 -7.86
CA PRO A 151 21.67 -1.65 -7.02
C PRO A 151 21.31 -1.31 -5.57
N ALA A 152 21.92 -1.99 -4.58
CA ALA A 152 21.62 -1.78 -3.17
C ALA A 152 22.50 -0.73 -2.48
N GLY A 153 22.66 0.43 -3.10
CA GLY A 153 23.66 1.40 -2.65
C GLY A 153 25.03 1.18 -3.31
N PRO A 154 26.05 1.99 -2.96
CA PRO A 154 27.44 1.84 -3.37
C PRO A 154 28.17 0.60 -2.76
N GLY A 155 27.51 -0.56 -2.74
CA GLY A 155 28.04 -1.86 -2.28
C GLY A 155 27.76 -2.99 -3.28
N THR A 156 28.08 -4.24 -2.90
CA THR A 156 27.86 -5.44 -3.76
C THR A 156 26.46 -6.04 -3.64
N GLY A 157 25.56 -5.42 -2.86
CA GLY A 157 24.19 -5.90 -2.68
C GLY A 157 23.30 -5.60 -3.89
N GLN A 158 22.32 -6.47 -4.13
CA GLN A 158 21.28 -6.29 -5.14
C GLN A 158 19.91 -6.38 -4.46
N TRP A 159 19.05 -5.41 -4.72
CA TRP A 159 17.63 -5.49 -4.43
C TRP A 159 16.93 -6.23 -5.56
N HIS A 160 15.85 -6.91 -5.21
CA HIS A 160 14.87 -7.37 -6.18
C HIS A 160 13.58 -6.58 -5.92
N ALA A 161 13.20 -5.75 -6.90
CA ALA A 161 11.93 -5.04 -6.88
C ALA A 161 10.86 -5.91 -7.54
N TYR A 162 9.83 -6.25 -6.79
CA TYR A 162 8.71 -7.05 -7.25
C TYR A 162 7.51 -6.14 -7.51
N GLY A 163 6.91 -6.25 -8.70
CA GLY A 163 5.71 -5.55 -9.11
C GLY A 163 4.63 -6.51 -9.61
N MET A 164 3.62 -5.96 -10.30
CA MET A 164 2.54 -6.78 -10.85
C MET A 164 3.01 -7.79 -11.91
N ALA A 165 4.07 -7.45 -12.65
CA ALA A 165 4.71 -8.37 -13.59
C ALA A 165 5.32 -9.60 -12.88
N ASP A 166 5.78 -9.41 -11.64
CA ASP A 166 6.42 -10.45 -10.84
C ASP A 166 5.43 -11.24 -9.96
N GLY A 167 4.12 -11.03 -10.10
CA GLY A 167 3.10 -11.82 -9.42
C GLY A 167 2.34 -11.13 -8.28
N LEU A 168 2.68 -9.88 -7.92
CA LEU A 168 1.83 -9.08 -7.03
C LEU A 168 0.47 -8.74 -7.70
N PRO A 169 -0.65 -8.78 -6.97
CA PRO A 169 -1.98 -8.58 -7.55
C PRO A 169 -2.35 -7.12 -7.77
N GLU A 170 -1.68 -6.20 -7.07
CA GLU A 170 -1.90 -4.77 -7.14
C GLU A 170 -0.61 -4.06 -6.74
N GLY A 171 -0.31 -2.96 -7.42
CA GLY A 171 0.87 -2.19 -7.12
C GLY A 171 0.72 -1.41 -5.81
N PHE A 172 -0.47 -0.92 -5.49
CA PHE A 172 -0.66 -0.14 -4.27
C PHE A 172 -0.63 -1.01 -2.99
N VAL A 173 0.49 -0.98 -2.27
CA VAL A 173 0.66 -1.67 -0.98
C VAL A 173 0.53 -0.68 0.17
N ARG A 174 -0.38 -0.97 1.10
CA ARG A 174 -0.70 -0.10 2.25
C ARG A 174 -0.15 -0.60 3.57
N ALA A 175 0.01 -1.92 3.71
CA ALA A 175 0.52 -2.54 4.92
C ALA A 175 1.46 -3.70 4.56
N ILE A 176 2.52 -3.86 5.33
CA ILE A 176 3.52 -4.93 5.15
C ILE A 176 3.78 -5.56 6.51
N LEU A 177 3.92 -6.88 6.53
CA LEU A 177 4.29 -7.63 7.72
C LEU A 177 5.14 -8.84 7.33
N GLN A 178 6.24 -9.08 8.03
CA GLN A 178 6.89 -10.39 8.02
C GLN A 178 6.32 -11.23 9.17
N ASP A 179 5.79 -12.41 8.86
CA ASP A 179 5.29 -13.32 9.91
C ASP A 179 6.42 -14.15 10.55
N GLY A 180 6.09 -14.85 11.63
CA GLY A 180 7.01 -15.70 12.38
C GLY A 180 7.60 -16.88 11.60
N ASP A 181 6.96 -17.30 10.50
CA ASP A 181 7.47 -18.33 9.61
C ASP A 181 8.40 -17.75 8.52
N GLY A 182 8.48 -16.42 8.43
CA GLY A 182 9.34 -15.67 7.53
C GLY A 182 8.66 -15.27 6.22
N TYR A 183 7.37 -15.55 6.04
CA TYR A 183 6.61 -15.09 4.89
C TYR A 183 6.38 -13.58 4.96
N MET A 184 6.41 -12.93 3.81
CA MET A 184 6.05 -11.52 3.70
C MET A 184 4.58 -11.39 3.32
N TRP A 185 3.86 -10.51 4.00
CA TRP A 185 2.45 -10.22 3.78
C TRP A 185 2.28 -8.78 3.33
N PHE A 186 1.50 -8.59 2.27
CA PHE A 186 1.26 -7.30 1.64
C PHE A 186 -0.24 -7.04 1.57
N GLY A 187 -0.70 -6.01 2.26
CA GLY A 187 -2.08 -5.54 2.22
C GLY A 187 -2.24 -4.57 1.06
N THR A 188 -3.15 -4.87 0.13
CA THR A 188 -3.33 -4.07 -1.09
C THR A 188 -4.76 -3.55 -1.21
N LYS A 189 -5.06 -2.80 -2.28
CA LYS A 189 -6.45 -2.44 -2.62
C LYS A 189 -7.27 -3.60 -3.22
N ARG A 190 -6.62 -4.72 -3.57
CA ARG A 190 -7.23 -5.85 -4.30
C ARG A 190 -7.00 -7.20 -3.62
N GLY A 191 -6.78 -7.18 -2.31
CA GLY A 191 -6.60 -8.36 -1.48
C GLY A 191 -5.30 -8.32 -0.70
N VAL A 192 -4.98 -9.47 -0.13
CA VAL A 192 -3.74 -9.73 0.61
C VAL A 192 -2.86 -10.61 -0.23
N SER A 193 -1.54 -10.34 -0.25
CA SER A 193 -0.57 -11.24 -0.85
C SER A 193 0.44 -11.73 0.17
N ARG A 194 0.64 -13.05 0.19
CA ARG A 194 1.73 -13.70 0.90
C ARG A 194 2.85 -14.04 -0.08
N TYR A 195 4.10 -13.82 0.32
CA TYR A 195 5.28 -14.16 -0.45
C TYR A 195 6.22 -15.06 0.35
N ASP A 196 6.67 -16.15 -0.27
CA ASP A 196 7.51 -17.18 0.35
C ASP A 196 8.99 -17.13 -0.07
N GLY A 197 9.39 -16.11 -0.83
CA GLY A 197 10.72 -16.05 -1.45
C GLY A 197 10.78 -16.57 -2.89
N TYR A 198 9.74 -17.24 -3.35
CA TYR A 198 9.65 -17.85 -4.67
C TYR A 198 8.31 -17.60 -5.37
N THR A 199 7.21 -17.45 -4.62
CA THR A 199 5.85 -17.34 -5.15
C THR A 199 5.03 -16.33 -4.35
N PHE A 200 4.14 -15.64 -5.05
CA PHE A 200 3.07 -14.85 -4.46
C PHE A 200 1.78 -15.67 -4.40
N THR A 201 1.21 -15.83 -3.22
CA THR A 201 -0.15 -16.35 -3.00
C THR A 201 -1.08 -15.18 -2.68
N SER A 202 -2.18 -15.01 -3.41
CA SER A 202 -3.12 -13.91 -3.17
C SER A 202 -4.47 -14.39 -2.62
N PHE A 203 -5.04 -13.60 -1.71
CA PHE A 203 -6.30 -13.86 -1.01
C PHE A 203 -7.25 -12.67 -1.16
N THR A 204 -8.51 -12.98 -1.38
CA THR A 204 -9.59 -12.02 -1.71
C THR A 204 -10.86 -12.34 -0.93
N THR A 205 -11.91 -11.56 -1.17
CA THR A 205 -13.25 -11.83 -0.63
C THR A 205 -13.80 -13.20 -0.97
N GLU A 206 -13.41 -13.75 -2.11
CA GLU A 206 -13.81 -15.11 -2.50
C GLU A 206 -13.07 -16.18 -1.69
N ASP A 207 -11.90 -15.88 -1.12
CA ASP A 207 -11.17 -16.76 -0.19
C ASP A 207 -11.64 -16.66 1.25
N GLY A 208 -12.46 -15.66 1.59
CA GLY A 208 -12.95 -15.42 2.95
C GLY A 208 -12.49 -14.12 3.61
N LEU A 209 -11.65 -13.32 2.92
CA LEU A 209 -11.33 -11.96 3.36
C LEU A 209 -12.62 -11.11 3.40
N ALA A 210 -12.79 -10.26 4.40
CA ALA A 210 -14.03 -9.50 4.53
C ALA A 210 -14.18 -8.42 3.45
N HIS A 211 -13.06 -7.87 3.00
CA HIS A 211 -13.02 -6.83 1.98
C HIS A 211 -11.62 -6.74 1.34
N ASN A 212 -11.56 -6.50 0.02
CA ASN A 212 -10.31 -6.56 -0.74
C ASN A 212 -9.33 -5.40 -0.46
N GLU A 213 -9.82 -4.24 -0.04
CA GLU A 213 -8.92 -3.17 0.40
C GLU A 213 -8.51 -3.35 1.87
N VAL A 214 -7.23 -3.69 2.07
CA VAL A 214 -6.61 -3.94 3.38
C VAL A 214 -5.82 -2.72 3.86
N THR A 215 -6.05 -2.33 5.10
CA THR A 215 -5.47 -1.14 5.73
C THR A 215 -4.27 -1.41 6.62
N SER A 216 -4.30 -2.54 7.32
CA SER A 216 -3.36 -2.87 8.39
C SER A 216 -3.25 -4.37 8.51
N ILE A 217 -2.08 -4.84 8.95
CA ILE A 217 -1.79 -6.26 9.18
C ILE A 217 -1.11 -6.38 10.54
N LEU A 218 -1.54 -7.36 11.33
CA LEU A 218 -0.90 -7.75 12.59
C LEU A 218 -0.81 -9.27 12.65
N GLN A 219 0.32 -9.83 13.06
CA GLN A 219 0.38 -11.21 13.56
C GLN A 219 0.21 -11.18 15.07
N ASP A 220 -0.77 -11.92 15.59
CA ASP A 220 -0.93 -12.10 17.03
C ASP A 220 0.09 -13.09 17.60
N ARG A 221 0.20 -13.13 18.94
CA ARG A 221 1.11 -14.05 19.65
C ARG A 221 0.78 -15.54 19.48
N GLU A 222 -0.37 -15.89 18.93
CA GLU A 222 -0.78 -17.26 18.65
C GLU A 222 -0.43 -17.66 17.21
N GLY A 223 0.01 -16.71 16.40
CA GLY A 223 0.43 -16.91 15.01
C GLY A 223 -0.66 -16.57 14.01
N ASN A 224 -1.87 -16.18 14.44
CA ASN A 224 -2.92 -15.77 13.52
C ASN A 224 -2.61 -14.39 12.94
N LEU A 225 -3.05 -14.18 11.71
CA LEU A 225 -2.92 -12.90 11.02
C LEU A 225 -4.24 -12.15 11.04
N TRP A 226 -4.19 -10.87 11.36
CA TRP A 226 -5.34 -9.98 11.47
C TRP A 226 -5.21 -8.86 10.45
N PHE A 227 -6.26 -8.67 9.67
CA PHE A 227 -6.32 -7.74 8.55
C PHE A 227 -7.44 -6.72 8.80
N GLY A 228 -7.07 -5.46 8.99
CA GLY A 228 -8.03 -4.37 9.03
C GLY A 228 -8.41 -4.02 7.60
N THR A 229 -9.68 -3.76 7.33
CA THR A 229 -10.16 -3.51 5.96
C THR A 229 -10.84 -2.15 5.81
N TRP A 230 -11.06 -1.72 4.56
CA TRP A 230 -11.69 -0.43 4.26
C TRP A 230 -13.16 -0.34 4.64
N GLY A 231 -13.87 -1.45 4.73
CA GLY A 231 -15.31 -1.44 5.03
C GLY A 231 -15.91 -2.82 5.29
N GLY A 232 -15.10 -3.88 5.36
CA GLY A 232 -15.55 -5.22 5.70
C GLY A 232 -15.33 -5.58 7.18
N GLY A 233 -14.80 -4.67 7.99
CA GLY A 233 -14.37 -4.94 9.36
C GLY A 233 -12.99 -5.57 9.42
N VAL A 234 -12.83 -6.57 10.27
CA VAL A 234 -11.56 -7.26 10.52
C VAL A 234 -11.63 -8.68 10.01
N SER A 235 -10.61 -9.15 9.30
CA SER A 235 -10.45 -10.57 8.99
C SER A 235 -9.30 -11.18 9.77
N ARG A 236 -9.53 -12.32 10.40
CA ARG A 236 -8.52 -13.20 10.98
C ARG A 236 -8.26 -14.36 10.03
N TYR A 237 -6.99 -14.62 9.75
CA TYR A 237 -6.51 -15.79 9.04
C TYR A 237 -5.73 -16.70 9.99
N ASP A 238 -6.16 -17.94 10.11
CA ASP A 238 -5.46 -19.01 10.81
C ASP A 238 -4.67 -19.84 9.78
N PRO A 239 -3.33 -19.72 9.73
CA PRO A 239 -2.50 -20.48 8.80
C PRO A 239 -2.60 -22.00 9.02
N ALA A 240 -2.86 -22.46 10.25
CA ALA A 240 -2.94 -23.88 10.60
C ALA A 240 -4.23 -24.52 10.09
N ALA A 241 -5.29 -23.75 9.93
CA ALA A 241 -6.56 -24.19 9.34
C ALA A 241 -6.52 -24.32 7.80
N GLY A 242 -5.41 -23.88 7.16
CA GLY A 242 -5.19 -23.97 5.72
C GLY A 242 -5.52 -22.68 4.94
N SER A 243 -5.34 -22.69 3.62
CA SER A 243 -5.43 -21.49 2.76
C SER A 243 -6.82 -21.23 2.16
N GLY A 244 -7.80 -22.10 2.38
CA GLY A 244 -9.17 -21.92 1.91
C GLY A 244 -10.05 -21.13 2.87
N GLN A 245 -11.34 -20.96 2.53
CA GLN A 245 -12.33 -20.23 3.34
C GLN A 245 -12.39 -20.66 4.82
N ALA A 246 -12.10 -21.92 5.12
CA ALA A 246 -12.07 -22.43 6.48
C ALA A 246 -11.00 -21.78 7.37
N GLY A 247 -9.93 -21.22 6.78
CA GLY A 247 -8.89 -20.49 7.51
C GLY A 247 -9.25 -19.04 7.83
N TRP A 248 -10.40 -18.54 7.33
CA TRP A 248 -10.80 -17.15 7.48
C TRP A 248 -11.97 -17.01 8.45
N THR A 249 -11.88 -16.02 9.33
CA THR A 249 -12.98 -15.58 10.19
C THR A 249 -13.08 -14.07 10.10
N SER A 250 -14.27 -13.53 9.87
CA SER A 250 -14.47 -12.08 9.73
C SER A 250 -15.36 -11.53 10.84
N PHE A 251 -15.00 -10.36 11.34
CA PHE A 251 -15.70 -9.65 12.41
C PHE A 251 -16.14 -8.28 11.91
N THR A 252 -17.43 -8.02 12.07
CA THR A 252 -18.10 -6.80 11.62
C THR A 252 -18.85 -6.15 12.79
N THR A 253 -19.56 -5.05 12.53
CA THR A 253 -20.51 -4.46 13.49
C THR A 253 -21.55 -5.45 14.00
N GLU A 254 -21.93 -6.47 13.22
CA GLU A 254 -22.86 -7.52 13.67
C GLU A 254 -22.25 -8.40 14.77
N HIS A 255 -20.93 -8.45 14.85
CA HIS A 255 -20.17 -9.21 15.85
C HIS A 255 -19.74 -8.33 17.04
N GLY A 256 -20.07 -7.04 17.04
CA GLY A 256 -19.72 -6.09 18.11
C GLY A 256 -18.53 -5.17 17.82
N LEU A 257 -17.98 -5.18 16.60
CA LEU A 257 -16.97 -4.19 16.19
C LEU A 257 -17.62 -2.78 16.11
N ALA A 258 -16.91 -1.73 16.49
CA ALA A 258 -17.48 -0.38 16.52
C ALA A 258 -17.87 0.16 15.13
N ALA A 259 -17.01 -0.04 14.13
CA ALA A 259 -17.28 0.25 12.72
C ALA A 259 -16.49 -0.70 11.81
N ASN A 260 -16.89 -0.83 10.55
CA ASN A 260 -16.27 -1.76 9.61
C ASN A 260 -15.03 -1.18 8.91
N GLU A 261 -14.78 0.11 9.08
CA GLU A 261 -13.59 0.82 8.63
C GLU A 261 -12.50 0.69 9.69
N VAL A 262 -11.54 -0.21 9.49
CA VAL A 262 -10.48 -0.48 10.49
C VAL A 262 -9.19 0.17 10.05
N SER A 263 -8.70 1.14 10.82
CA SER A 263 -7.47 1.91 10.56
C SER A 263 -6.23 1.27 11.17
N ALA A 264 -6.34 0.76 12.40
CA ALA A 264 -5.22 0.27 13.19
C ALA A 264 -5.59 -1.01 13.93
N ILE A 265 -4.61 -1.90 14.08
CA ILE A 265 -4.71 -3.12 14.87
C ILE A 265 -3.52 -3.16 15.82
N PHE A 266 -3.76 -3.44 17.09
CA PHE A 266 -2.72 -3.58 18.09
C PHE A 266 -3.05 -4.72 19.05
N GLN A 267 -2.05 -5.53 19.44
CA GLN A 267 -2.21 -6.51 20.50
C GLN A 267 -1.51 -6.04 21.77
N ASP A 268 -2.26 -5.94 22.88
CA ASP A 268 -1.69 -5.58 24.16
C ASP A 268 -0.95 -6.74 24.85
N ARG A 269 -0.29 -6.44 25.96
CA ARG A 269 0.46 -7.42 26.75
C ARG A 269 -0.41 -8.53 27.34
N GLU A 270 -1.69 -8.27 27.55
CA GLU A 270 -2.68 -9.22 28.07
C GLU A 270 -3.29 -10.09 26.96
N ARG A 271 -2.84 -9.89 25.72
CA ARG A 271 -3.30 -10.56 24.48
C ARG A 271 -4.63 -10.08 23.94
N ASN A 272 -5.21 -9.01 24.48
CA ASN A 272 -6.39 -8.41 23.86
C ASN A 272 -5.98 -7.71 22.56
N LEU A 273 -6.86 -7.76 21.57
CA LEU A 273 -6.71 -7.04 20.32
C LEU A 273 -7.51 -5.74 20.36
N TRP A 274 -6.91 -4.67 19.89
CA TRP A 274 -7.49 -3.34 19.84
C TRP A 274 -7.58 -2.89 18.39
N PHE A 275 -8.77 -2.44 18.00
CA PHE A 275 -9.12 -2.04 16.65
C PHE A 275 -9.52 -0.57 16.64
N GLY A 276 -8.65 0.27 16.07
CA GLY A 276 -8.99 1.66 15.78
C GLY A 276 -9.97 1.69 14.61
N THR A 277 -11.04 2.48 14.74
CA THR A 277 -12.04 2.60 13.68
C THR A 277 -12.10 3.99 13.07
N GLY A 278 -12.57 4.04 11.82
CA GLY A 278 -12.62 5.21 10.98
C GLY A 278 -11.42 5.34 10.04
N ARG A 279 -11.51 6.29 9.12
CA ARG A 279 -10.41 6.67 8.23
C ARG A 279 -10.44 8.18 7.98
N PRO A 280 -9.44 8.93 8.46
CA PRO A 280 -9.30 10.32 8.09
C PRO A 280 -8.97 10.45 6.61
N GLY A 281 -9.63 11.41 5.96
CA GLY A 281 -9.42 11.71 4.56
C GLY A 281 -8.07 12.40 4.35
N LEU A 282 -7.18 11.79 3.56
CA LEU A 282 -6.01 12.48 3.00
C LEU A 282 -6.15 12.74 1.48
N SER A 283 -7.15 12.12 0.83
CA SER A 283 -7.46 12.25 -0.61
C SER A 283 -8.92 11.91 -0.97
N ASP A 284 -9.60 11.07 -0.19
CA ASP A 284 -11.04 10.77 -0.29
C ASP A 284 -11.78 11.39 0.90
N ALA A 285 -13.10 11.57 0.80
CA ALA A 285 -13.93 11.98 1.92
C ALA A 285 -13.70 10.99 3.08
N GLY A 286 -13.11 11.47 4.18
CA GLY A 286 -12.83 10.63 5.35
C GLY A 286 -14.11 9.98 5.87
N VAL A 287 -13.99 8.78 6.43
CA VAL A 287 -15.09 8.08 7.09
C VAL A 287 -14.89 8.22 8.59
N PRO A 288 -15.75 8.95 9.31
CA PRO A 288 -15.65 9.03 10.76
C PRO A 288 -15.73 7.64 11.41
N GLY A 289 -14.88 7.40 12.40
CA GLY A 289 -14.94 6.20 13.23
C GLY A 289 -16.06 6.25 14.25
N LYS A 290 -16.28 5.13 14.94
CA LYS A 290 -17.26 4.97 16.01
C LYS A 290 -16.62 4.54 17.34
N GLY A 291 -15.36 4.88 17.53
CA GLY A 291 -14.57 4.56 18.72
C GLY A 291 -13.46 3.54 18.47
N VAL A 292 -13.01 2.92 19.54
CA VAL A 292 -12.04 1.82 19.52
C VAL A 292 -12.69 0.55 20.06
N SER A 293 -12.43 -0.59 19.43
CA SER A 293 -12.94 -1.88 19.90
C SER A 293 -11.83 -2.73 20.52
N ARG A 294 -12.03 -3.22 21.74
CA ARG A 294 -11.20 -4.24 22.37
C ARG A 294 -11.84 -5.62 22.19
N TYR A 295 -11.07 -6.60 21.75
CA TYR A 295 -11.46 -7.99 21.63
C TYR A 295 -10.61 -8.85 22.57
N ASP A 296 -11.26 -9.56 23.48
CA ASP A 296 -10.64 -10.42 24.50
C ASP A 296 -10.47 -11.89 24.05
N GLY A 297 -10.68 -12.16 22.76
CA GLY A 297 -10.74 -13.52 22.21
C GLY A 297 -12.14 -14.13 22.18
N ARG A 298 -13.15 -13.46 22.76
CA ARG A 298 -14.54 -13.94 22.79
C ARG A 298 -15.54 -12.85 22.41
N THR A 299 -15.40 -11.66 22.97
CA THR A 299 -16.35 -10.56 22.85
C THR A 299 -15.66 -9.24 22.57
N PHE A 300 -16.40 -8.32 21.93
CA PHE A 300 -15.96 -6.95 21.72
C PHE A 300 -16.50 -6.04 22.82
N THR A 301 -15.63 -5.19 23.36
CA THR A 301 -15.99 -4.01 24.16
C THR A 301 -15.67 -2.76 23.35
N ILE A 302 -16.61 -1.82 23.24
CA ILE A 302 -16.43 -0.56 22.52
C ILE A 302 -16.17 0.56 23.52
N PHE A 303 -15.21 1.42 23.20
CA PHE A 303 -14.97 2.67 23.92
C PHE A 303 -15.11 3.86 22.98
N THR A 304 -15.84 4.86 23.43
CA THR A 304 -16.20 6.07 22.67
C THR A 304 -15.85 7.33 23.46
N GLU A 305 -16.15 8.49 22.89
CA GLU A 305 -16.10 9.78 23.60
C GLU A 305 -16.93 9.79 24.90
N GLU A 306 -18.03 9.04 24.97
CA GLU A 306 -18.83 8.91 26.19
C GLU A 306 -18.08 8.19 27.32
N ASP A 307 -17.13 7.33 26.98
CA ASP A 307 -16.25 6.62 27.92
C ASP A 307 -14.99 7.43 28.27
N GLY A 308 -14.80 8.59 27.65
CA GLY A 308 -13.65 9.48 27.85
C GLY A 308 -12.57 9.40 26.77
N LEU A 309 -12.79 8.66 25.68
CA LEU A 309 -11.91 8.70 24.50
C LEU A 309 -11.90 10.12 23.91
N ALA A 310 -10.75 10.57 23.44
CA ALA A 310 -10.55 11.92 22.95
C ALA A 310 -11.31 12.18 21.63
N GLY A 311 -11.48 11.13 20.83
CA GLY A 311 -12.12 11.20 19.53
C GLY A 311 -12.48 9.81 19.01
N ASN A 312 -13.63 9.68 18.36
CA ASN A 312 -14.12 8.40 17.86
C ASN A 312 -13.42 7.87 16.60
N THR A 313 -12.56 8.66 15.96
CA THR A 313 -11.70 8.21 14.85
C THR A 313 -10.30 7.98 15.39
N VAL A 314 -9.90 6.71 15.54
CA VAL A 314 -8.60 6.34 16.13
C VAL A 314 -7.65 5.91 15.03
N GLU A 315 -6.49 6.56 14.91
CA GLU A 315 -5.50 6.29 13.85
C GLU A 315 -4.32 5.43 14.30
N SER A 316 -3.98 5.50 15.59
CA SER A 316 -2.82 4.81 16.13
C SER A 316 -3.07 4.34 17.56
N ILE A 317 -2.50 3.18 17.88
CA ILE A 317 -2.62 2.53 19.19
C ILE A 317 -1.23 2.07 19.60
N GLN A 318 -0.81 2.43 20.81
CA GLN A 318 0.47 2.03 21.37
C GLN A 318 0.33 1.70 22.85
N GLN A 319 0.97 0.63 23.33
CA GLN A 319 1.09 0.37 24.75
C GLN A 319 2.44 0.88 25.26
N ASP A 320 2.44 1.63 26.37
CA ASP A 320 3.66 2.05 27.04
C ASP A 320 4.24 0.97 27.97
N GLN A 321 5.46 1.19 28.47
CA GLN A 321 6.09 0.24 29.38
C GLN A 321 5.36 0.04 30.71
N LYS A 322 4.58 1.01 31.17
CA LYS A 322 3.77 0.91 32.40
C LYS A 322 2.48 0.12 32.19
N GLY A 323 2.14 -0.20 30.94
CA GLY A 323 0.97 -0.96 30.56
C GLY A 323 -0.20 -0.10 30.07
N ASN A 324 -0.09 1.23 30.10
CA ASN A 324 -1.16 2.10 29.62
C ASN A 324 -1.24 2.01 28.09
N LEU A 325 -2.46 2.06 27.57
CA LEU A 325 -2.71 2.16 26.14
C LEU A 325 -2.91 3.61 25.75
N TRP A 326 -2.32 3.99 24.63
CA TRP A 326 -2.36 5.34 24.09
C TRP A 326 -3.04 5.30 22.73
N PHE A 327 -4.02 6.17 22.53
CA PHE A 327 -4.86 6.25 21.33
C PHE A 327 -4.70 7.63 20.70
N GLY A 328 -4.16 7.66 19.49
CA GLY A 328 -4.07 8.88 18.68
C GLY A 328 -5.35 9.05 17.89
N THR A 329 -6.02 10.19 18.04
CA THR A 329 -7.33 10.42 17.43
C THR A 329 -7.28 11.53 16.38
N TRP A 330 -8.23 11.47 15.43
CA TRP A 330 -8.39 12.50 14.42
C TRP A 330 -9.25 13.66 14.95
N GLY A 331 -8.57 14.68 15.50
CA GLY A 331 -9.17 15.96 15.89
C GLY A 331 -9.43 16.12 17.39
N GLY A 332 -9.44 15.01 18.15
CA GLY A 332 -9.71 14.99 19.58
C GLY A 332 -8.47 15.10 20.48
N GLY A 333 -7.29 14.83 19.94
CA GLY A 333 -6.04 14.72 20.70
C GLY A 333 -5.67 13.27 20.99
N VAL A 334 -5.06 13.04 22.15
CA VAL A 334 -4.56 11.72 22.57
C VAL A 334 -5.29 11.27 23.82
N SER A 335 -5.70 10.02 23.86
CA SER A 335 -6.16 9.40 25.12
C SER A 335 -5.18 8.39 25.65
N ARG A 336 -4.92 8.44 26.95
CA ARG A 336 -4.26 7.37 27.71
C ARG A 336 -5.31 6.59 28.49
N TYR A 337 -5.31 5.28 28.36
CA TYR A 337 -6.14 4.35 29.12
C TYR A 337 -5.27 3.51 30.05
N ASP A 338 -5.58 3.55 31.33
CA ASP A 338 -4.86 2.81 32.38
C ASP A 338 -5.45 1.42 32.69
N GLY A 339 -6.44 0.98 31.89
CA GLY A 339 -7.21 -0.24 32.13
C GLY A 339 -8.56 0.00 32.82
N GLN A 340 -8.81 1.22 33.31
CA GLN A 340 -10.07 1.60 33.96
C GLN A 340 -10.64 2.90 33.40
N THR A 341 -9.81 3.93 33.24
CA THR A 341 -10.24 5.28 32.86
C THR A 341 -9.40 5.85 31.73
N PHE A 342 -10.02 6.70 30.92
CA PHE A 342 -9.33 7.49 29.91
C PHE A 342 -8.92 8.86 30.49
N THR A 343 -7.67 9.25 30.24
CA THR A 343 -7.17 10.62 30.42
C THR A 343 -6.87 11.20 29.04
N THR A 344 -7.45 12.35 28.72
CA THR A 344 -7.30 12.99 27.41
C THR A 344 -6.33 14.17 27.47
N PHE A 345 -5.46 14.24 26.48
CA PHE A 345 -4.46 15.30 26.31
C PHE A 345 -4.68 16.00 24.97
N THR A 346 -4.74 17.32 25.02
CA THR A 346 -5.00 18.23 23.89
C THR A 346 -3.92 19.31 23.82
N THR A 347 -4.06 20.26 22.90
CA THR A 347 -3.22 21.46 22.84
C THR A 347 -3.20 22.26 24.15
N GLU A 348 -4.25 22.21 24.96
CA GLU A 348 -4.30 22.83 26.29
C GLU A 348 -3.32 22.19 27.27
N HIS A 349 -2.92 20.95 27.00
CA HIS A 349 -2.00 20.16 27.82
C HIS A 349 -0.56 20.14 27.25
N GLY A 350 -0.29 20.93 26.21
CA GLY A 350 1.02 21.02 25.56
C GLY A 350 1.21 20.12 24.35
N LEU A 351 0.19 19.40 23.90
CA LEU A 351 0.23 18.68 22.62
C LEU A 351 0.34 19.68 21.45
N ALA A 352 1.13 19.36 20.43
CA ALA A 352 1.36 20.28 19.31
C ALA A 352 0.10 20.49 18.44
N HIS A 353 -0.75 19.47 18.32
CA HIS A 353 -2.05 19.53 17.64
C HIS A 353 -2.96 18.37 18.04
N ASN A 354 -4.28 18.57 17.99
CA ASN A 354 -5.27 17.54 18.35
C ASN A 354 -5.52 16.47 17.27
N GLU A 355 -4.77 16.48 16.17
CA GLU A 355 -4.84 15.42 15.15
C GLU A 355 -3.57 14.60 15.27
N VAL A 356 -3.67 13.40 15.85
CA VAL A 356 -2.52 12.54 16.15
C VAL A 356 -2.52 11.32 15.24
N ARG A 357 -1.51 11.25 14.38
CA ARG A 357 -1.36 10.26 13.30
C ARG A 357 -0.63 9.00 13.75
N ALA A 358 0.41 9.16 14.55
CA ALA A 358 1.22 8.05 15.03
C ALA A 358 1.74 8.31 16.43
N ILE A 359 1.93 7.22 17.17
CA ILE A 359 2.49 7.20 18.51
C ILE A 359 3.66 6.22 18.51
N PHE A 360 4.79 6.64 19.04
CA PHE A 360 5.99 5.81 19.13
C PHE A 360 6.61 5.92 20.52
N GLN A 361 7.05 4.81 21.09
CA GLN A 361 7.83 4.83 22.33
C GLN A 361 9.30 4.58 22.02
N ASP A 362 10.18 5.52 22.42
CA ASP A 362 11.62 5.34 22.29
C ASP A 362 12.20 4.42 23.38
N ARG A 363 13.48 4.06 23.22
CA ARG A 363 14.22 3.24 24.21
C ARG A 363 14.36 3.89 25.59
N GLU A 364 14.32 5.22 25.67
CA GLU A 364 14.38 5.99 26.92
C GLU A 364 13.01 6.09 27.61
N ARG A 365 11.97 5.50 27.00
CA ARG A 365 10.58 5.43 27.47
C ARG A 365 9.78 6.70 27.23
N ASN A 366 10.30 7.67 26.49
CA ASN A 366 9.50 8.80 26.07
C ASN A 366 8.50 8.38 25.00
N LEU A 367 7.33 9.00 25.02
CA LEU A 367 6.33 8.83 23.97
C LEU A 367 6.41 10.01 23.01
N TRP A 368 6.42 9.70 21.72
CA TRP A 368 6.49 10.65 20.62
C TRP A 368 5.17 10.62 19.87
N PHE A 369 4.55 11.78 19.74
CA PHE A 369 3.25 11.95 19.10
C PHE A 369 3.45 12.75 17.81
N ALA A 370 3.28 12.06 16.68
CA ALA A 370 3.20 12.70 15.38
C ALA A 370 1.84 13.35 15.22
N THR A 371 1.78 14.68 15.22
CA THR A 371 0.54 15.45 15.08
C THR A 371 0.54 16.25 13.78
N ASN A 372 -0.60 16.84 13.38
CA ASN A 372 -0.65 17.81 12.27
C ASN A 372 0.01 19.18 12.56
N GLY A 373 0.45 19.41 13.80
CA GLY A 373 1.15 20.63 14.23
C GLY A 373 2.63 20.42 14.54
N GLY A 374 3.18 19.25 14.17
CA GLY A 374 4.55 18.86 14.50
C GLY A 374 4.59 17.66 15.44
N VAL A 375 5.68 17.53 16.18
CA VAL A 375 5.89 16.40 17.09
C VAL A 375 5.90 16.89 18.53
N SER A 376 5.19 16.16 19.40
CA SER A 376 5.29 16.33 20.84
C SER A 376 5.97 15.13 21.47
N ARG A 377 6.89 15.38 22.41
CA ARG A 377 7.49 14.37 23.26
C ARG A 377 6.83 14.42 24.64
N TYR A 378 6.49 13.26 25.19
CA TYR A 378 5.98 13.10 26.55
C TYR A 378 6.95 12.27 27.36
N ASP A 379 7.49 12.86 28.42
CA ASP A 379 8.47 12.24 29.34
C ASP A 379 7.80 11.45 30.49
N GLY A 380 6.46 11.34 30.47
CA GLY A 380 5.68 10.75 31.55
C GLY A 380 5.05 11.77 32.50
N GLN A 381 5.35 13.06 32.34
CA GLN A 381 4.79 14.16 33.12
C GLN A 381 4.28 15.29 32.23
N THR A 382 5.08 15.74 31.26
CA THR A 382 4.78 16.93 30.45
C THR A 382 4.97 16.67 28.97
N PHE A 383 4.20 17.39 28.14
CA PHE A 383 4.47 17.48 26.71
C PHE A 383 5.49 18.59 26.45
N THR A 384 6.56 18.25 25.76
CA THR A 384 7.51 19.20 25.18
C THR A 384 7.28 19.22 23.67
N THR A 385 6.97 20.39 23.14
CA THR A 385 7.00 20.62 21.70
C THR A 385 8.45 20.81 21.32
N GLU A 386 9.01 19.82 20.64
CA GLU A 386 10.40 19.88 20.22
C GLU A 386 10.48 20.80 18.98
N HIS A 387 10.97 22.03 19.21
CA HIS A 387 11.13 23.04 18.16
C HIS A 387 12.25 22.64 17.20
N GLY A 388 11.95 22.51 15.91
CA GLY A 388 12.94 22.18 14.87
C GLY A 388 12.38 21.35 13.71
N LEU A 389 11.24 20.67 13.92
CA LEU A 389 10.40 20.20 12.81
C LEU A 389 9.60 21.38 12.26
N ILE A 390 10.07 21.94 11.14
CA ILE A 390 9.43 23.07 10.44
C ILE A 390 8.18 22.58 9.68
N HIS A 391 8.11 21.27 9.42
CA HIS A 391 6.99 20.63 8.76
C HIS A 391 6.23 19.67 9.67
N ASN A 392 4.90 19.84 9.64
CA ASN A 392 4.03 19.42 10.72
C ASN A 392 3.20 18.17 10.40
N GLN A 393 3.50 17.43 9.33
CA GLN A 393 2.78 16.20 8.99
C GLN A 393 3.76 15.04 8.97
N VAL A 394 3.98 14.43 10.12
CA VAL A 394 4.85 13.26 10.27
C VAL A 394 4.06 11.98 9.97
N PHE A 395 4.57 11.17 9.05
CA PHE A 395 3.98 9.89 8.63
C PHE A 395 4.63 8.68 9.28
N SER A 396 5.90 8.78 9.65
CA SER A 396 6.64 7.69 10.28
C SER A 396 7.63 8.22 11.30
N ILE A 397 7.81 7.46 12.38
CA ILE A 397 8.85 7.65 13.39
C ILE A 397 9.61 6.34 13.48
N PHE A 398 10.94 6.41 13.39
CA PHE A 398 11.84 5.26 13.47
C PHE A 398 13.01 5.58 14.40
N GLN A 399 13.38 4.66 15.29
CA GLN A 399 14.60 4.79 16.09
C GLN A 399 15.68 3.87 15.54
N ASP A 400 16.82 4.44 15.16
CA ASP A 400 17.95 3.66 14.66
C ASP A 400 18.70 2.91 15.80
N ARG A 401 19.73 2.16 15.45
CA ARG A 401 20.54 1.40 16.41
C ARG A 401 21.36 2.29 17.31
N GLU A 402 21.81 3.41 16.78
CA GLU A 402 22.59 4.46 17.44
C GLU A 402 21.77 5.21 18.49
N GLY A 403 20.43 5.20 18.34
CA GLY A 403 19.47 5.77 19.28
C GLY A 403 18.78 7.02 18.75
N ASP A 404 19.15 7.50 17.57
CA ASP A 404 18.56 8.69 16.97
C ASP A 404 17.15 8.40 16.45
N LEU A 405 16.31 9.42 16.50
CA LEU A 405 14.95 9.35 15.99
C LEU A 405 14.86 9.99 14.61
N TRP A 406 14.26 9.26 13.70
CA TRP A 406 14.07 9.64 12.31
C TRP A 406 12.59 9.83 12.04
N PHE A 407 12.23 11.00 11.51
CA PHE A 407 10.86 11.40 11.24
C PHE A 407 10.66 11.61 9.75
N GLY A 408 9.82 10.78 9.12
CA GLY A 408 9.41 10.96 7.74
C GLY A 408 8.20 11.88 7.66
N THR A 409 8.23 12.91 6.81
CA THR A 409 7.15 13.92 6.72
C THR A 409 6.46 13.95 5.35
N ARG A 410 5.22 14.45 5.28
CA ARG A 410 4.43 14.50 4.03
C ARG A 410 5.06 15.38 2.95
N PHE A 411 5.66 16.52 3.31
CA PHE A 411 6.23 17.45 2.32
C PHE A 411 7.53 18.12 2.78
N GLY A 412 8.01 17.79 3.97
CA GLY A 412 9.17 18.41 4.58
C GLY A 412 10.41 17.54 4.59
N GLY A 413 10.46 16.39 3.90
CA GLY A 413 11.62 15.52 3.91
C GLY A 413 11.77 14.71 5.19
N VAL A 414 13.02 14.49 5.61
CA VAL A 414 13.40 13.68 6.76
C VAL A 414 13.97 14.58 7.85
N TYR A 415 13.57 14.35 9.10
CA TYR A 415 14.22 14.97 10.25
C TYR A 415 14.91 13.88 11.08
N ARG A 416 16.14 14.13 11.51
CA ARG A 416 16.86 13.30 12.48
C ARG A 416 16.98 14.07 13.79
N TYR A 417 16.63 13.46 14.91
CA TYR A 417 16.83 13.98 16.24
C TYR A 417 17.86 13.12 16.97
N ASP A 418 18.96 13.75 17.36
CA ASP A 418 20.10 13.11 18.05
C ASP A 418 19.98 13.15 19.59
N GLY A 419 18.80 13.49 20.11
CA GLY A 419 18.58 13.73 21.54
C GLY A 419 18.81 15.18 21.97
N GLN A 420 19.40 16.02 21.12
CA GLN A 420 19.69 17.43 21.43
C GLN A 420 19.13 18.40 20.39
N LYS A 421 19.20 18.05 19.10
CA LYS A 421 18.79 18.92 17.99
C LYS A 421 18.18 18.13 16.85
N PHE A 422 17.35 18.81 16.06
CA PHE A 422 16.94 18.31 14.76
C PHE A 422 17.95 18.68 13.68
N THR A 423 18.27 17.71 12.85
CA THR A 423 18.89 17.90 11.54
C THR A 423 17.84 17.62 10.48
N HIS A 424 17.64 18.57 9.57
CA HIS A 424 16.62 18.50 8.53
C HIS A 424 17.28 18.16 7.20
N PHE A 425 16.74 17.15 6.52
CA PHE A 425 17.19 16.71 5.20
C PHE A 425 16.07 16.88 4.18
N THR A 426 16.40 17.50 3.05
CA THR A 426 15.51 17.80 1.94
C THR A 426 16.08 17.32 0.61
N THR A 427 15.41 17.67 -0.48
CA THR A 427 15.94 17.55 -1.84
C THR A 427 17.27 18.28 -2.05
N GLU A 428 17.57 19.33 -1.28
CA GLU A 428 18.87 20.01 -1.34
C GLU A 428 20.01 19.16 -0.75
N ASP A 429 19.67 18.23 0.16
CA ASP A 429 20.61 17.32 0.83
C ASP A 429 20.72 15.95 0.15
N GLY A 430 20.02 15.77 -0.98
CA GLY A 430 20.08 14.56 -1.81
C GLY A 430 18.88 13.63 -1.70
N LEU A 431 17.82 14.00 -0.95
CA LEU A 431 16.54 13.29 -1.06
C LEU A 431 15.95 13.46 -2.46
N ILE A 432 15.38 12.41 -3.02
CA ILE A 432 14.69 12.52 -4.32
C ILE A 432 13.33 13.24 -4.23
N HIS A 433 12.65 13.16 -3.09
CA HIS A 433 11.40 13.88 -2.85
C HIS A 433 11.19 14.11 -1.35
N ASN A 434 10.64 15.27 -0.99
CA ASN A 434 10.35 15.64 0.41
C ASN A 434 9.09 14.99 1.00
N GLN A 435 8.53 13.97 0.33
CA GLN A 435 7.34 13.27 0.81
C GLN A 435 7.76 11.86 1.20
N VAL A 436 7.99 11.66 2.48
CA VAL A 436 8.59 10.47 3.06
C VAL A 436 7.51 9.64 3.72
N PHE A 437 7.34 8.40 3.28
CA PHE A 437 6.32 7.49 3.79
C PHE A 437 6.85 6.60 4.91
N SER A 438 8.12 6.23 4.86
CA SER A 438 8.72 5.25 5.78
C SER A 438 10.23 5.37 5.81
N ILE A 439 10.81 4.92 6.91
CA ILE A 439 12.24 4.89 7.17
C ILE A 439 12.57 3.54 7.79
N TYR A 440 13.64 2.91 7.34
CA TYR A 440 14.10 1.60 7.79
C TYR A 440 15.62 1.56 7.89
N GLN A 441 16.17 0.86 8.88
CA GLN A 441 17.62 0.60 8.98
C GLN A 441 17.95 -0.85 8.64
N ASP A 442 18.83 -1.05 7.67
CA ASP A 442 19.30 -2.39 7.31
C ASP A 442 20.28 -2.98 8.34
N ARG A 443 20.72 -4.22 8.09
CA ARG A 443 21.64 -4.94 8.98
C ARG A 443 23.03 -4.33 9.05
N GLU A 444 23.46 -3.64 8.00
CA GLU A 444 24.76 -2.98 7.93
C GLU A 444 24.74 -1.59 8.58
N GLY A 445 23.55 -1.09 8.92
CA GLY A 445 23.35 0.17 9.64
C GLY A 445 22.92 1.32 8.73
N HIS A 446 22.75 1.09 7.42
CA HIS A 446 22.33 2.13 6.50
C HIS A 446 20.83 2.36 6.59
N LEU A 447 20.41 3.60 6.33
CA LEU A 447 19.00 3.96 6.32
C LEU A 447 18.44 3.95 4.90
N TRP A 448 17.27 3.36 4.77
CA TRP A 448 16.44 3.37 3.59
C TRP A 448 15.27 4.30 3.86
N VAL A 449 14.96 5.18 2.90
CA VAL A 449 13.92 6.20 3.01
C VAL A 449 12.99 6.08 1.82
N GLY A 450 11.84 5.46 2.03
CA GLY A 450 10.79 5.35 1.04
C GLY A 450 10.04 6.68 0.89
N ASN A 451 9.95 7.19 -0.33
CA ASN A 451 9.36 8.50 -0.63
C ASN A 451 8.58 8.50 -1.96
N ARG A 452 7.98 9.63 -2.35
CA ARG A 452 7.19 9.78 -3.59
C ARG A 452 7.98 9.73 -4.92
N GLY A 453 9.29 9.93 -4.89
CA GLY A 453 10.17 9.91 -6.06
C GLY A 453 10.97 8.63 -6.24
N GLY A 454 11.15 7.84 -5.19
CA GLY A 454 11.73 6.51 -5.22
C GLY A 454 12.15 6.10 -3.82
N VAL A 455 13.40 5.65 -3.69
CA VAL A 455 14.01 5.31 -2.41
C VAL A 455 15.33 6.02 -2.29
N ASN A 456 15.57 6.65 -1.13
CA ASN A 456 16.92 7.09 -0.79
C ASN A 456 17.57 6.05 0.11
N TRP A 457 18.85 5.86 -0.10
CA TRP A 457 19.77 5.15 0.77
C TRP A 457 20.71 6.16 1.41
N TYR A 458 20.96 6.02 2.70
CA TYR A 458 21.77 6.94 3.48
C TYR A 458 22.86 6.17 4.23
N ASP A 459 24.11 6.52 3.97
CA ASP A 459 25.30 5.89 4.58
C ASP A 459 25.73 6.50 5.91
N GLY A 460 24.97 7.46 6.44
CA GLY A 460 25.40 8.25 7.59
C GLY A 460 26.03 9.59 7.22
N GLN A 461 26.33 9.83 5.93
CA GLN A 461 26.93 11.08 5.44
C GLN A 461 26.16 11.70 4.26
N LYS A 462 25.70 10.88 3.31
CA LYS A 462 25.05 11.35 2.08
C LYS A 462 23.87 10.46 1.67
N PHE A 463 22.91 11.05 0.99
CA PHE A 463 21.85 10.31 0.31
C PHE A 463 22.29 9.91 -1.09
N THR A 464 22.02 8.65 -1.44
CA THR A 464 22.01 8.13 -2.81
C THR A 464 20.59 7.73 -3.12
N HIS A 465 20.03 8.15 -4.24
CA HIS A 465 18.66 7.80 -4.60
C HIS A 465 18.61 6.76 -5.71
N PHE A 466 17.54 5.97 -5.67
CA PHE A 466 17.16 5.02 -6.69
C PHE A 466 15.79 5.43 -7.21
N THR A 467 15.64 5.37 -8.53
CA THR A 467 14.46 5.79 -9.27
C THR A 467 13.96 4.67 -10.17
N THR A 468 12.88 4.94 -10.91
CA THR A 468 12.42 4.02 -11.97
C THR A 468 13.49 3.77 -13.03
N GLU A 469 14.38 4.74 -13.27
CA GLU A 469 15.50 4.63 -14.23
C GLU A 469 16.55 3.61 -13.74
N ASP A 470 16.75 3.50 -12.43
CA ASP A 470 17.77 2.63 -11.82
C ASP A 470 17.32 1.18 -11.63
N GLY A 471 16.02 0.90 -11.75
CA GLY A 471 15.52 -0.40 -11.33
C GLY A 471 14.17 -0.39 -10.64
N LEU A 472 13.73 0.73 -10.09
CA LEU A 472 12.49 0.74 -9.31
C LEU A 472 11.27 0.52 -10.21
N VAL A 473 10.27 -0.14 -9.64
CA VAL A 473 8.99 -0.44 -10.31
C VAL A 473 7.98 0.71 -10.16
N SER A 474 8.25 1.70 -9.29
CA SER A 474 7.45 2.92 -9.13
C SER A 474 8.28 4.08 -8.58
N LYS A 475 7.72 5.29 -8.68
CA LYS A 475 8.22 6.50 -8.04
C LYS A 475 7.82 6.56 -6.56
N GLU A 476 6.66 6.05 -6.14
CA GLU A 476 6.29 6.11 -4.71
C GLU A 476 6.65 4.79 -4.00
N MET A 477 7.48 4.83 -2.95
CA MET A 477 8.01 3.63 -2.31
C MET A 477 7.88 3.67 -0.78
N THR A 478 7.65 2.50 -0.18
CA THR A 478 7.69 2.26 1.27
C THR A 478 8.78 1.22 1.56
N VAL A 479 9.49 1.37 2.69
CA VAL A 479 10.56 0.50 3.19
C VAL A 479 10.17 -0.01 4.58
N THR A 480 10.43 -1.28 4.88
CA THR A 480 10.05 -1.93 6.15
C THR A 480 11.04 -2.99 6.59
#